data_AF-A0A662M6L7-F1
#
_entry.id   AF-A0A662M6L7-F1
#
_cell.length_a   1.000
_cell.length_b   1.000
_cell.length_c   1.000
_cell.angle_alpha   90.00
_cell.angle_beta   90.00
_cell.angle_gamma   90.00
#
_symmetry.space_group_name_H-M   'P 1'
#
loop_
_entity.id
_entity.type
_entity.pdbx_description
1 polymer ?
#
loop_
_entity_poly.entity_id
_entity_poly.type
_entity_poly.pdbx_seq_one_letter_code
_entity_poly.pdbx_strand_id
1 'polypeptide(L)'
;GTAYVKLAYFTNDKNDILKAIRAYEEALKIRTAEEYPIKYFLLQKALGDAYYQLSFKENRKANRSKAFDAYQQFMKIESYTDVCRDIEEICQEVKDRMERIKEEEEG
;
A
#
# COMPACT_ATOMS: atom_id res chain seq x y z
N GLY A 1 -0.60 13.34 -8.55
CA GLY A 1 0.17 12.12 -8.22
C GLY A 1 0.54 12.09 -6.75
N THR A 2 1.36 13.04 -6.30
CA THR A 2 1.88 13.16 -4.91
C THR A 2 0.85 13.61 -3.86
N ALA A 3 -0.28 14.21 -4.28
CA ALA A 3 -1.29 14.73 -3.36
C ALA A 3 -2.07 13.65 -2.60
N TYR A 4 -2.30 12.47 -3.20
CA TYR A 4 -3.09 11.42 -2.57
C TYR A 4 -2.31 10.65 -1.50
N VAL A 5 -1.03 10.31 -1.78
CA VAL A 5 -0.13 9.67 -0.80
C VAL A 5 -0.03 10.51 0.49
N LYS A 6 -0.02 11.84 0.36
CA LYS A 6 0.03 12.75 1.51
C LYS A 6 -1.25 12.77 2.36
N LEU A 7 -2.43 12.50 1.79
CA LEU A 7 -3.70 12.55 2.51
C LEU A 7 -3.83 11.43 3.55
N ALA A 8 -3.40 10.22 3.20
CA ALA A 8 -3.44 9.07 4.12
C ALA A 8 -2.45 9.20 5.29
N TYR A 9 -1.33 9.89 5.10
CA TYR A 9 -0.28 10.02 6.12
C TYR A 9 -0.54 11.12 7.16
N PHE A 10 -1.39 12.11 6.88
CA PHE A 10 -1.56 13.28 7.77
C PHE A 10 -2.83 13.29 8.61
N THR A 11 -3.80 12.42 8.32
CA THR A 11 -5.05 12.38 9.09
C THR A 11 -5.22 10.98 9.66
N ASN A 12 -5.05 10.84 10.98
CA ASN A 12 -5.39 9.61 11.73
C ASN A 12 -6.92 9.41 11.83
N ASP A 13 -7.68 10.07 10.96
CA ASP A 13 -9.14 10.04 10.89
C ASP A 13 -9.59 8.90 9.99
N LYS A 14 -10.50 8.08 10.51
CA LYS A 14 -11.03 6.90 9.79
C LYS A 14 -11.68 7.28 8.46
N ASN A 15 -12.40 8.40 8.39
CA ASN A 15 -13.10 8.79 7.17
C ASN A 15 -12.12 9.17 6.06
N ASP A 16 -11.02 9.82 6.42
CA ASP A 16 -10.00 10.20 5.43
C ASP A 16 -9.21 8.99 4.95
N ILE A 17 -8.94 8.00 5.82
CA ILE A 17 -8.40 6.70 5.41
C ILE A 17 -9.35 6.00 4.42
N LEU A 18 -10.65 5.95 4.71
CA LEU A 18 -11.65 5.35 3.81
C LEU A 18 -11.77 6.08 2.46
N LYS A 19 -11.68 7.41 2.46
CA LYS A 19 -11.64 8.20 1.21
C LYS A 19 -10.37 7.90 0.41
N ALA A 20 -9.22 7.78 1.07
CA ALA A 20 -7.96 7.46 0.41
C ALA A 20 -8.02 6.07 -0.25
N ILE A 21 -8.53 5.05 0.46
CA ILE A 21 -8.75 3.70 -0.08
C ILE A 21 -9.58 3.76 -1.36
N ARG A 22 -10.75 4.42 -1.32
CA ARG A 22 -11.61 4.57 -2.50
C ARG A 22 -10.89 5.27 -3.66
N ALA A 23 -10.15 6.33 -3.39
CA ALA A 23 -9.42 7.07 -4.42
C ALA A 23 -8.31 6.22 -5.05
N TYR A 24 -7.60 5.41 -4.27
CA TYR A 24 -6.58 4.50 -4.78
C TYR A 24 -7.19 3.36 -5.60
N GLU A 25 -8.28 2.76 -5.14
CA GLU A 25 -9.02 1.72 -5.87
C GLU A 25 -9.52 2.22 -7.22
N GLU A 26 -10.10 3.42 -7.29
CA GLU A 26 -10.49 4.02 -8.58
C GLU A 26 -9.27 4.32 -9.48
N ALA A 27 -8.16 4.79 -8.90
CA ALA A 27 -6.95 5.07 -9.67
C ALA A 27 -6.33 3.78 -10.25
N LEU A 28 -6.42 2.66 -9.55
CA LEU A 28 -5.94 1.35 -10.00
C LEU A 28 -6.79 0.75 -11.13
N LYS A 29 -8.03 1.20 -11.33
CA LYS A 29 -8.83 0.81 -12.51
C LYS A 29 -8.34 1.46 -13.81
N ILE A 30 -7.72 2.64 -13.69
CA ILE A 30 -7.24 3.43 -14.83
C ILE A 30 -5.76 3.18 -15.07
N ARG A 31 -4.96 3.05 -14.01
CA ARG A 31 -3.52 2.82 -14.09
C ARG A 31 -3.26 1.34 -13.90
N THR A 32 -2.84 0.66 -14.95
CA THR A 32 -2.45 -0.75 -14.89
C THR A 32 -0.93 -0.91 -14.83
N ALA A 33 -0.47 -2.12 -14.51
CA ALA A 33 0.96 -2.44 -14.43
C ALA A 33 1.64 -2.36 -15.81
N GLU A 34 0.89 -2.59 -16.89
CA GLU A 34 1.37 -2.59 -18.27
C GLU A 34 1.58 -1.17 -18.80
N GLU A 35 0.65 -0.25 -18.53
CA GLU A 35 0.72 1.12 -19.04
C GLU A 35 1.54 2.06 -18.14
N TYR A 36 1.48 1.86 -16.82
CA TYR A 36 2.12 2.75 -15.84
C TYR A 36 2.73 1.97 -14.66
N PRO A 37 3.71 1.07 -14.89
CA PRO A 37 4.21 0.13 -13.90
C PRO A 37 4.59 0.79 -12.56
N ILE A 38 5.44 1.81 -12.60
CA ILE A 38 5.88 2.51 -11.38
C ILE A 38 4.71 3.15 -10.64
N LYS A 39 3.78 3.81 -11.35
CA LYS A 39 2.63 4.47 -10.70
C LYS A 39 1.66 3.46 -10.13
N TYR A 40 1.46 2.34 -10.81
CA TYR A 40 0.62 1.23 -10.35
C TYR A 40 1.17 0.66 -9.04
N PHE A 41 2.45 0.33 -8.98
CA PHE A 41 3.05 -0.22 -7.76
C PHE A 41 3.01 0.77 -6.61
N LEU A 42 3.33 2.05 -6.83
CA LEU A 42 3.21 3.07 -5.78
C LEU A 42 1.77 3.26 -5.27
N LEU A 43 0.76 3.09 -6.14
CA LEU A 43 -0.64 3.07 -5.71
C LEU A 43 -0.94 1.83 -4.85
N GLN A 44 -0.41 0.67 -5.20
CA GLN A 44 -0.54 -0.55 -4.40
C GLN A 44 0.09 -0.39 -3.01
N LYS A 45 1.29 0.20 -2.92
CA LYS A 45 1.91 0.54 -1.62
C LYS A 45 1.00 1.44 -0.78
N ALA A 46 0.51 2.53 -1.38
CA ALA A 46 -0.33 3.49 -0.68
C ALA A 46 -1.67 2.89 -0.23
N LEU A 47 -2.23 1.97 -1.02
CA LEU A 47 -3.42 1.19 -0.65
C LEU A 47 -3.13 0.26 0.53
N GLY A 48 -1.97 -0.42 0.52
CA GLY A 48 -1.51 -1.25 1.64
C GLY A 48 -1.35 -0.47 2.93
N ASP A 49 -0.73 0.72 2.87
CA ASP A 49 -0.56 1.61 4.02
C ASP A 49 -1.92 2.03 4.59
N ALA A 50 -2.87 2.41 3.74
CA ALA A 50 -4.20 2.83 4.16
C ALA A 50 -4.98 1.69 4.85
N TYR A 51 -4.92 0.47 4.30
CA TYR A 51 -5.54 -0.70 4.91
C TYR A 51 -4.85 -1.10 6.23
N TYR A 52 -3.53 -1.00 6.31
CA TYR A 52 -2.79 -1.24 7.54
C TYR A 52 -3.22 -0.27 8.65
N GLN A 53 -3.33 1.03 8.33
CA GLN A 53 -3.82 2.04 9.27
C GLN A 53 -5.28 1.78 9.69
N LEU A 54 -6.15 1.41 8.74
CA LEU A 54 -7.54 1.07 9.03
C LEU A 54 -7.65 -0.15 9.96
N SER A 55 -6.70 -1.09 9.90
CA SER A 55 -6.69 -2.28 10.75
C SER A 55 -6.60 -1.97 12.25
N PHE A 56 -6.02 -0.84 12.63
CA PHE A 56 -5.99 -0.36 14.02
C PHE A 56 -7.30 0.29 14.46
N LYS A 57 -8.20 0.60 13.51
CA LYS A 57 -9.50 1.24 13.76
C LYS A 57 -10.65 0.25 13.71
N GLU A 58 -10.64 -0.66 12.73
CA GLU A 58 -11.71 -1.66 12.55
C GLU A 58 -11.24 -2.87 11.73
N ASN A 59 -12.02 -3.95 11.80
CA ASN A 59 -11.88 -5.15 10.96
C ASN A 59 -10.43 -5.63 10.83
N ARG A 60 -9.69 -5.65 11.96
CA ARG A 60 -8.23 -5.82 12.02
C ARG A 60 -7.70 -6.90 11.07
N LYS A 61 -8.22 -8.13 11.17
CA LYS A 61 -7.80 -9.26 10.33
C LYS A 61 -8.07 -9.02 8.84
N ALA A 62 -9.30 -8.64 8.49
CA ALA A 62 -9.68 -8.41 7.09
C ALA A 62 -8.87 -7.26 6.45
N ASN A 63 -8.65 -6.18 7.20
CA ASN A 63 -7.87 -5.04 6.71
C ASN A 63 -6.37 -5.36 6.61
N ARG A 64 -5.83 -6.21 7.48
CA ARG A 64 -4.44 -6.68 7.37
C ARG A 64 -4.21 -7.61 6.19
N SER A 65 -5.13 -8.54 5.95
CA SER A 65 -5.11 -9.37 4.75
C SER A 65 -5.11 -8.51 3.49
N LYS A 66 -6.00 -7.51 3.39
CA LYS A 66 -6.00 -6.55 2.26
C LYS A 66 -4.71 -5.74 2.16
N ALA A 67 -4.14 -5.31 3.28
CA ALA A 67 -2.88 -4.59 3.29
C ALA A 67 -1.74 -5.47 2.75
N PHE A 68 -1.70 -6.74 3.19
CA PHE A 68 -0.73 -7.73 2.77
C PHE A 68 -0.82 -8.00 1.26
N ASP A 69 -2.03 -8.20 0.74
CA ASP A 69 -2.26 -8.43 -0.70
C ASP A 69 -1.75 -7.24 -1.54
N ALA A 70 -2.03 -6.00 -1.09
CA ALA A 70 -1.58 -4.79 -1.77
C ALA A 70 -0.04 -4.64 -1.74
N TYR A 71 0.59 -4.94 -0.60
CA TYR A 71 2.05 -4.96 -0.50
C TYR A 71 2.69 -6.04 -1.38
N GLN A 72 2.09 -7.23 -1.48
CA GLN A 72 2.54 -8.26 -2.41
C GLN A 72 2.49 -7.77 -3.88
N GLN A 73 1.48 -6.99 -4.25
CA GLN A 73 1.45 -6.38 -5.58
C GLN A 73 2.58 -5.35 -5.76
N PHE A 74 2.82 -4.49 -4.76
CA PHE A 74 3.92 -3.53 -4.81
C PHE A 74 5.28 -4.21 -4.99
N MET A 75 5.54 -5.32 -4.28
CA MET A 75 6.83 -6.03 -4.34
C MET A 75 7.20 -6.53 -5.74
N LYS A 76 6.24 -6.68 -6.65
CA LYS A 76 6.51 -7.01 -8.06
C LYS A 76 7.27 -5.91 -8.80
N ILE A 77 7.38 -4.70 -8.23
CA ILE A 77 8.18 -3.59 -8.77
C ILE A 77 9.64 -3.96 -8.98
N GLU A 78 10.20 -4.88 -8.17
CA GLU A 78 11.59 -5.35 -8.31
C GLU A 78 11.84 -5.97 -9.70
N SER A 79 10.80 -6.50 -10.35
CA SER A 79 10.89 -7.00 -11.74
C SER A 79 10.88 -5.90 -12.82
N TYR A 80 10.67 -4.64 -12.42
CA TYR A 80 10.50 -3.49 -13.32
C TYR A 80 11.55 -2.39 -13.08
N THR A 81 12.47 -2.55 -12.12
CA THR A 81 13.37 -1.46 -11.71
C THR A 81 14.80 -1.95 -11.46
N ASP A 82 15.67 -1.81 -12.47
CA ASP A 82 17.13 -2.03 -12.33
C ASP A 82 17.89 -0.79 -11.80
N VAL A 83 17.23 0.37 -11.62
CA VAL A 83 17.93 1.67 -11.61
C VAL A 83 17.54 2.63 -10.47
N CYS A 84 16.71 2.24 -9.50
CA CYS A 84 16.25 3.19 -8.47
C CYS A 84 16.58 2.74 -7.04
N ARG A 85 17.70 3.22 -6.50
CA ARG A 85 18.07 3.10 -5.07
C ARG A 85 16.98 3.64 -4.14
N ASP A 86 16.22 4.65 -4.60
CA ASP A 86 15.09 5.23 -3.86
C ASP A 86 13.93 4.24 -3.64
N ILE A 87 13.84 3.16 -4.43
CA ILE A 87 12.80 2.13 -4.29
C ILE A 87 13.25 1.04 -3.31
N GLU A 88 14.55 0.80 -3.14
CA GLU A 88 15.09 -0.22 -2.23
C GLU A 88 14.67 0.04 -0.78
N GLU A 89 14.76 1.29 -0.31
CA GLU A 89 14.32 1.69 1.03
C GLU A 89 12.82 1.44 1.22
N ILE A 90 12.01 1.77 0.22
CA ILE A 90 10.56 1.54 0.25
C ILE A 90 10.25 0.03 0.25
N CYS A 91 10.98 -0.77 -0.53
CA CYS A 91 10.86 -2.22 -0.52
C CYS A 91 11.19 -2.81 0.86
N GLN A 92 12.22 -2.30 1.54
CA GLN A 92 12.54 -2.75 2.88
C GLN A 92 11.43 -2.37 3.88
N GLU A 93 10.92 -1.14 3.84
CA GLU A 93 9.79 -0.69 4.67
C GLU A 93 8.56 -1.61 4.49
N VAL A 94 8.26 -1.99 3.25
CA VAL A 94 7.14 -2.88 2.93
C VAL A 94 7.40 -4.30 3.41
N LYS A 95 8.62 -4.84 3.25
CA LYS A 95 9.01 -6.16 3.78
C LYS A 95 8.80 -6.24 5.29
N ASP A 96 9.30 -5.25 6.03
CA ASP A 96 9.16 -5.21 7.48
C ASP A 96 7.68 -5.13 7.91
N ARG A 97 6.84 -4.40 7.16
CA ARG A 97 5.38 -4.35 7.42
C ARG A 97 4.71 -5.70 7.18
N MET A 98 5.07 -6.39 6.11
CA MET A 98 4.52 -7.69 5.78
C MET A 98 4.89 -8.75 6.81
N GLU A 99 6.13 -8.73 7.32
CA GLU A 99 6.58 -9.62 8.40
C GLU A 99 5.79 -9.38 9.68
N ARG A 100 5.63 -8.11 10.10
CA ARG A 100 4.79 -7.78 11.27
C ARG A 100 3.35 -8.30 11.15
N ILE A 101 2.75 -8.17 9.96
CA ILE A 101 1.39 -8.69 9.73
C ILE A 101 1.34 -10.21 9.94
N LYS A 102 2.32 -10.95 9.43
CA LYS A 102 2.40 -12.41 9.58
C LYS A 102 2.58 -12.83 11.04
N GLU A 103 3.53 -12.22 11.74
CA GLU A 103 3.81 -12.50 13.16
C GLU A 103 2.57 -12.30 14.03
N GLU A 104 1.82 -11.23 13.77
CA GLU A 104 0.59 -10.90 14.50
C GLU A 104 -0.63 -11.74 14.09
N GLU A 105 -0.56 -12.50 12.99
CA GLU A 105 -1.60 -13.45 12.57
C GLU A 105 -1.32 -14.88 13.07
N GLU A 106 -0.05 -15.21 13.32
CA GLU A 106 0.41 -16.50 13.85
C GLU A 106 0.38 -16.58 15.39
N GLY A 107 0.38 -15.43 16.09
CA GLY A 107 0.27 -15.32 17.56
C GLY A 107 -1.16 -15.15 18.08
#